data_AF-A0A496W9G0-F1
#
_entry.id   AF-A0A496W9G0-F1
#
_cell.length_a   1.000
_cell.length_b   1.000
_cell.length_c   1.000
_cell.angle_alpha   90.00
_cell.angle_beta   90.00
_cell.angle_gamma   90.00
#
_symmetry.space_group_name_H-M   'P 1'
#
loop_
_entity.id
_entity.type
_entity.pdbx_description
1 polymer ?
#
loop_
_entity_poly.entity_id
_entity_poly.type
_entity_poly.pdbx_seq_one_letter_code
_entity_poly.pdbx_strand_id
1 'polypeptide(L)'
;MKKTLLSCGVLVLMLANSSAQAVNMAAVKHAHPLPNFMLVMLEYGEKLNLSEEQQAALKAWGKEHKPLAQQLVKAITQGEDALHQASLEGASKADMMAQLDGLLEKRKELAEFKTDCRDNMREVLSDEQWEQVIEYYNGMQK
;
A
#
# COMPACT_ATOMS: atom_id res chain seq x y z
N MET A 1 -50.88 -10.94 -41.09
CA MET A 1 -49.47 -11.34 -40.87
C MET A 1 -48.98 -10.64 -39.59
N LYS A 2 -47.96 -11.23 -38.94
CA LYS A 2 -47.72 -11.27 -37.49
C LYS A 2 -47.45 -9.91 -36.79
N LYS A 3 -47.88 -9.84 -35.52
CA LYS A 3 -47.54 -8.84 -34.49
C LYS A 3 -46.10 -9.04 -33.99
N THR A 4 -45.39 -7.94 -33.69
CA THR A 4 -44.25 -7.88 -32.74
C THR A 4 -44.11 -6.41 -32.31
N LEU A 5 -44.65 -5.98 -31.17
CA LEU A 5 -44.15 -6.05 -29.77
C LEU A 5 -42.96 -5.12 -29.46
N LEU A 6 -43.23 -4.19 -28.54
CA LEU A 6 -42.28 -3.39 -27.77
C LEU A 6 -41.27 -4.26 -27.01
N SER A 7 -40.06 -3.75 -26.80
CA SER A 7 -39.27 -3.96 -25.57
C SER A 7 -38.13 -2.91 -25.55
N CYS A 8 -38.21 -1.86 -24.73
CA CYS A 8 -37.72 -1.82 -23.35
C CYS A 8 -36.26 -2.29 -23.21
N GLY A 9 -35.38 -1.30 -23.00
CA GLY A 9 -34.36 -1.30 -21.96
C GLY A 9 -33.12 -2.16 -22.17
N VAL A 10 -32.00 -1.51 -22.48
CA VAL A 10 -30.74 -1.80 -21.79
C VAL A 10 -30.03 -0.47 -21.53
N LEU A 11 -30.37 0.15 -20.40
CA LEU A 11 -29.48 1.09 -19.73
C LEU A 11 -28.30 0.25 -19.23
N VAL A 12 -27.17 0.30 -19.94
CA VAL A 12 -25.93 -0.33 -19.47
C VAL A 12 -25.44 0.48 -18.28
N LEU A 13 -25.88 0.08 -17.09
CA LEU A 13 -25.26 0.45 -15.82
C LEU A 13 -23.80 0.00 -15.90
N MET A 14 -22.90 0.94 -16.17
CA MET A 14 -21.48 0.75 -15.90
C MET A 14 -21.33 0.57 -14.39
N LEU A 15 -21.38 -0.67 -13.94
CA LEU A 15 -20.89 -1.06 -12.63
C LEU A 15 -19.40 -0.71 -12.62
N ALA A 16 -19.09 0.42 -11.99
CA ALA A 16 -17.72 0.76 -11.61
C ALA A 16 -17.19 -0.42 -10.80
N ASN A 17 -16.35 -1.22 -11.44
CA ASN A 17 -15.69 -2.36 -10.84
C ASN A 17 -14.57 -1.82 -9.96
N SER A 18 -14.93 -1.17 -8.86
CA SER A 18 -14.01 -0.77 -7.80
C SER A 18 -13.67 -2.02 -6.99
N SER A 19 -13.03 -3.01 -7.61
CA SER A 19 -12.36 -4.05 -6.85
C SER A 19 -11.28 -3.34 -6.04
N ALA A 20 -11.49 -3.22 -4.73
CA ALA A 20 -10.41 -2.90 -3.81
C ALA A 20 -9.31 -3.93 -4.07
N GLN A 21 -8.29 -3.53 -4.82
CA GLN A 21 -7.20 -4.43 -5.20
C GLN A 21 -6.56 -4.90 -3.90
N ALA A 22 -6.52 -6.23 -3.72
CA ALA A 22 -5.81 -6.84 -2.60
C ALA A 22 -4.37 -6.30 -2.60
N VAL A 23 -3.90 -5.85 -1.43
CA VAL A 23 -2.54 -5.32 -1.29
C VAL A 23 -1.58 -6.47 -1.53
N ASN A 24 -0.72 -6.36 -2.54
CA ASN A 24 0.32 -7.36 -2.79
C ASN A 24 1.39 -7.26 -1.70
N MET A 25 1.25 -8.09 -0.67
CA MET A 25 2.13 -8.04 0.50
C MET A 25 3.58 -8.41 0.20
N ALA A 26 3.83 -9.25 -0.81
CA ALA A 26 5.19 -9.55 -1.25
C ALA A 26 5.87 -8.30 -1.83
N ALA A 27 5.16 -7.55 -2.68
CA ALA A 27 5.68 -6.30 -3.25
C ALA A 27 5.94 -5.24 -2.16
N VAL A 28 5.06 -5.12 -1.16
CA VAL A 28 5.26 -4.17 -0.04
C VAL A 28 6.49 -4.52 0.82
N LYS A 29 6.73 -5.81 1.08
CA LYS A 29 7.92 -6.27 1.82
C LYS A 29 9.21 -6.04 1.01
N HIS A 30 9.17 -6.32 -0.29
CA HIS A 30 10.31 -6.10 -1.20
C HIS A 30 10.66 -4.61 -1.38
N ALA A 31 9.64 -3.74 -1.45
CA ALA A 31 9.84 -2.33 -1.73
C ALA A 31 10.59 -1.57 -0.63
N HIS A 32 10.52 -2.00 0.65
CA HIS A 32 11.33 -1.38 1.71
C HIS A 32 11.41 -2.25 2.99
N PRO A 33 12.58 -2.34 3.68
CA PRO A 33 12.76 -3.17 4.88
C PRO A 33 11.98 -2.69 6.12
N LEU A 34 11.53 -1.44 6.15
CA LEU A 34 10.76 -0.93 7.29
C LEU A 34 9.42 -1.65 7.44
N PRO A 35 8.99 -1.93 8.69
CA PRO A 35 7.71 -2.56 8.97
C PRO A 35 6.52 -1.83 8.37
N ASN A 36 5.46 -2.59 8.07
CA ASN A 36 4.15 -2.03 7.79
C ASN A 36 3.24 -2.28 9.00
N PHE A 37 3.38 -1.45 10.03
CA PHE A 37 2.63 -1.59 11.29
C PHE A 37 1.12 -1.40 11.12
N MET A 38 0.68 -0.67 10.09
CA MET A 38 -0.74 -0.52 9.79
C MET A 38 -1.42 -1.85 9.41
N LEU A 39 -0.66 -2.88 9.01
CA LEU A 39 -1.22 -4.24 8.85
C LEU A 39 -1.65 -4.84 10.17
N VAL A 40 -0.94 -4.54 11.26
CA VAL A 40 -1.33 -5.01 12.59
C VAL A 40 -2.69 -4.42 12.95
N MET A 41 -2.99 -3.19 12.53
CA MET A 41 -4.31 -2.58 12.75
C MET A 41 -5.40 -3.29 11.97
N LEU A 42 -5.10 -3.71 10.74
CA LEU A 42 -6.03 -4.44 9.89
C LEU A 42 -6.33 -5.84 10.44
N GLU A 43 -5.32 -6.55 10.95
CA GLU A 43 -5.44 -7.95 11.38
C GLU A 43 -5.81 -8.10 12.87
N TYR A 44 -5.33 -7.20 13.72
CA TYR A 44 -5.40 -7.30 15.19
C TYR A 44 -6.02 -6.07 15.86
N GLY A 45 -6.59 -5.13 15.10
CA GLY A 45 -7.16 -3.89 15.63
C GLY A 45 -8.14 -4.10 16.79
N GLU A 46 -9.00 -5.12 16.71
CA GLU A 46 -9.96 -5.47 17.76
C GLU A 46 -9.29 -5.97 19.06
N LYS A 47 -8.07 -6.52 18.97
CA LYS A 47 -7.32 -7.04 20.12
C LYS A 47 -6.49 -5.98 20.84
N LEU A 48 -6.36 -4.80 20.25
CA LEU A 48 -5.58 -3.69 20.82
C LEU A 48 -6.40 -2.79 21.75
N ASN A 49 -7.70 -3.10 21.91
CA ASN A 49 -8.61 -2.34 22.76
C ASN A 49 -8.52 -0.83 22.51
N LEU A 50 -8.49 -0.43 21.23
CA LEU A 50 -8.40 0.96 20.82
C LEU A 50 -9.65 1.72 21.27
N SER A 51 -9.47 2.94 21.75
CA SER A 51 -10.61 3.84 21.93
C SER A 51 -11.23 4.19 20.56
N GLU A 52 -12.48 4.66 20.56
CA GLU A 52 -13.14 5.14 19.33
C GLU A 52 -12.34 6.26 18.66
N GLU A 53 -11.72 7.13 19.45
CA GLU A 53 -10.87 8.22 18.97
C GLU A 53 -9.59 7.71 18.29
N GLN A 54 -8.90 6.76 18.92
CA GLN A 54 -7.70 6.13 18.35
C GLN A 54 -8.02 5.40 17.04
N GLN A 55 -9.13 4.64 17.02
CA GLN A 55 -9.58 3.94 15.83
C GLN A 55 -9.91 4.92 14.70
N ALA A 56 -10.59 6.03 15.01
CA ALA A 56 -10.91 7.06 14.03
C ALA A 56 -9.64 7.73 13.47
N ALA A 57 -8.68 8.10 14.33
CA ALA A 57 -7.43 8.72 13.93
C ALA A 57 -6.60 7.83 13.01
N LEU A 58 -6.37 6.56 13.38
CA LEU A 58 -5.60 5.61 12.58
C LEU A 58 -6.30 5.27 11.24
N LYS A 59 -7.64 5.20 11.24
CA LYS A 59 -8.42 5.00 10.01
C LYS A 59 -8.34 6.20 9.08
N ALA A 60 -8.41 7.42 9.63
CA ALA A 60 -8.27 8.65 8.85
C ALA A 60 -6.88 8.72 8.20
N TRP A 61 -5.82 8.50 9.00
CA TRP A 61 -4.45 8.42 8.52
C TRP A 61 -4.32 7.42 7.38
N GLY A 62 -4.76 6.18 7.59
CA GLY A 62 -4.70 5.12 6.59
C GLY A 62 -5.48 5.46 5.31
N LYS A 63 -6.64 6.11 5.41
CA LYS A 63 -7.44 6.49 4.24
C LYS A 63 -6.73 7.53 3.37
N GLU A 64 -6.10 8.52 3.99
CA GLU A 64 -5.38 9.59 3.31
C GLU A 64 -4.08 9.08 2.67
N HIS A 65 -3.34 8.25 3.39
CA HIS A 65 -1.95 7.94 3.08
C HIS A 65 -1.75 6.61 2.32
N LYS A 66 -2.67 5.64 2.45
CA LYS A 66 -2.58 4.35 1.75
C LYS A 66 -2.44 4.46 0.22
N PRO A 67 -3.15 5.35 -0.49
CA PRO A 67 -2.99 5.47 -1.94
C PRO A 67 -1.57 5.86 -2.36
N LEU A 68 -0.93 6.77 -1.62
CA LEU A 68 0.45 7.18 -1.88
C LEU A 68 1.42 6.00 -1.69
N ALA A 69 1.29 5.25 -0.60
CA ALA A 69 2.10 4.05 -0.36
C ALA A 69 1.96 3.02 -1.49
N GLN A 70 0.73 2.79 -1.97
CA GLN A 70 0.47 1.87 -3.07
C GLN A 70 1.10 2.35 -4.39
N GLN A 71 1.05 3.65 -4.65
CA GLN A 71 1.70 4.25 -5.82
C GLN A 71 3.22 4.10 -5.75
N LEU A 72 3.84 4.36 -4.60
CA LEU A 72 5.29 4.21 -4.41
C LEU A 72 5.75 2.76 -4.58
N VAL A 73 5.06 1.80 -3.95
CA VAL A 73 5.37 0.36 -4.10
C VAL A 73 5.26 -0.09 -5.56
N LYS A 74 4.22 0.37 -6.27
CA LYS A 74 4.06 0.10 -7.70
C LYS A 74 5.18 0.71 -8.53
N ALA A 75 5.52 1.98 -8.29
CA ALA A 75 6.58 2.67 -9.00
C ALA A 75 7.95 2.00 -8.79
N ILE A 76 8.24 1.55 -7.56
CA ILE A 76 9.47 0.81 -7.24
C ILE A 76 9.52 -0.50 -8.02
N THR A 77 8.44 -1.30 -7.97
CA THR A 77 8.38 -2.59 -8.68
C THR A 77 8.57 -2.40 -10.18
N GLN A 78 7.88 -1.42 -10.77
CA GLN A 78 7.99 -1.11 -12.21
C GLN A 78 9.37 -0.56 -12.58
N GLY A 79 9.99 0.25 -11.72
CA GLY A 79 11.34 0.78 -11.94
C GLY A 79 12.40 -0.31 -11.91
N GLU A 80 12.25 -1.32 -11.05
CA GLU A 80 13.12 -2.49 -11.01
C GLU A 80 12.98 -3.34 -12.27
N ASP A 81 11.75 -3.61 -12.71
CA ASP A 81 11.50 -4.33 -13.96
C ASP A 81 12.12 -3.58 -15.15
N ALA A 82 11.97 -2.25 -15.20
CA ALA A 82 12.54 -1.42 -16.25
C ALA A 82 14.07 -1.43 -16.24
N LEU A 83 14.70 -1.30 -15.07
CA LEU A 83 16.16 -1.36 -14.93
C LEU A 83 16.71 -2.74 -15.31
N HIS A 84 15.98 -3.81 -14.96
CA HIS A 84 16.31 -5.16 -15.38
C HIS A 84 16.26 -5.31 -16.91
N GLN A 85 15.19 -4.84 -17.56
CA GLN A 85 15.08 -4.88 -19.01
C GLN A 85 16.17 -4.03 -19.70
N ALA A 86 16.44 -2.82 -19.20
CA ALA A 86 17.50 -1.97 -19.74
C ALA A 86 18.87 -2.67 -19.72
N SER A 87 19.15 -3.45 -18.68
CA SER A 87 20.37 -4.26 -18.60
C SER A 87 20.39 -5.38 -19.65
N LEU A 88 19.28 -6.07 -19.88
CA LEU A 88 19.16 -7.12 -20.90
C LEU A 88 19.30 -6.56 -22.33
N GLU A 89 18.81 -5.34 -22.56
CA GLU A 89 18.85 -4.66 -23.86
C GLU A 89 20.20 -3.96 -24.14
N GLY A 90 21.14 -4.00 -23.18
CA GLY A 90 22.46 -3.42 -23.36
C GLY A 90 22.49 -1.89 -23.24
N ALA A 91 21.59 -1.30 -22.44
CA ALA A 91 21.61 0.13 -22.14
C ALA A 91 22.96 0.56 -21.55
N SER A 92 23.30 1.84 -21.74
CA SER A 92 24.56 2.35 -21.22
C SER A 92 24.57 2.36 -19.68
N LYS A 93 25.75 2.25 -19.08
CA LYS A 93 25.91 2.42 -17.62
C LYS A 93 25.32 3.75 -17.17
N ALA A 94 25.50 4.83 -17.92
CA ALA A 94 24.99 6.15 -17.55
C ALA A 94 23.45 6.16 -17.46
N ASP A 95 22.78 5.56 -18.45
CA ASP A 95 21.31 5.50 -18.47
C ASP A 95 20.77 4.61 -17.35
N MET A 96 21.39 3.45 -17.11
CA MET A 96 21.00 2.55 -16.01
C MET A 96 21.20 3.21 -14.64
N MET A 97 22.30 3.95 -14.46
CA MET A 97 22.53 4.67 -13.20
C MET A 97 21.51 5.79 -12.99
N ALA A 98 21.11 6.53 -14.04
CA ALA A 98 20.06 7.53 -13.93
C ALA A 98 18.69 6.92 -13.57
N GLN A 99 18.37 5.75 -14.13
CA GLN A 99 17.16 4.99 -13.74
C GLN A 99 17.23 4.53 -12.29
N LEU A 100 18.39 4.01 -11.86
CA LEU A 100 18.62 3.60 -10.48
C LEU A 100 18.48 4.77 -9.50
N ASP A 101 19.01 5.95 -9.82
CA ASP A 101 18.88 7.14 -8.99
C ASP A 101 17.39 7.50 -8.78
N GLY A 102 16.59 7.48 -9.85
CA GLY A 102 15.14 7.69 -9.75
C GLY A 102 14.43 6.64 -8.88
N LEU A 103 14.86 5.38 -8.95
CA LEU A 103 14.35 4.30 -8.10
C LEU A 103 14.71 4.50 -6.62
N LEU A 104 15.95 4.95 -6.34
CA LEU A 104 16.42 5.21 -4.99
C LEU A 104 15.65 6.36 -4.33
N GLU A 105 15.33 7.42 -5.06
CA GLU A 105 14.47 8.52 -4.56
C GLU A 105 13.08 7.99 -4.18
N LYS A 106 12.47 7.12 -4.98
CA LYS A 106 11.16 6.51 -4.63
C LYS A 106 11.24 5.61 -3.41
N ARG A 107 12.36 4.87 -3.23
CA ARG A 107 12.60 4.07 -2.02
C ARG A 107 12.76 4.96 -0.80
N LYS A 108 13.41 6.12 -0.93
CA LYS A 108 13.54 7.11 0.14
C LYS A 108 12.18 7.72 0.51
N GLU A 109 11.37 8.14 -0.46
CA GLU A 109 10.01 8.62 -0.24
C GLU A 109 9.16 7.58 0.51
N LEU A 110 9.28 6.30 0.14
CA LEU A 110 8.59 5.21 0.86
C LEU A 110 9.14 4.99 2.28
N ALA A 111 10.44 5.21 2.48
CA ALA A 111 11.06 5.12 3.80
C ALA A 111 10.50 6.20 4.75
N GLU A 112 10.51 7.45 4.29
CA GLU A 112 9.96 8.62 5.01
C GLU A 112 8.49 8.37 5.36
N PHE A 113 7.69 7.95 4.38
CA PHE A 113 6.29 7.61 4.61
C PHE A 113 6.10 6.51 5.68
N LYS A 114 6.92 5.45 5.65
CA LYS A 114 6.84 4.36 6.63
C LYS A 114 7.26 4.82 8.03
N THR A 115 8.23 5.73 8.14
CA THR A 115 8.61 6.33 9.42
C THR A 115 7.52 7.24 9.95
N ASP A 116 6.87 8.04 9.10
CA ASP A 116 5.76 8.91 9.50
C ASP A 116 4.56 8.08 9.99
N CYS A 117 4.26 6.97 9.32
CA CYS A 117 3.23 6.04 9.81
C CYS A 117 3.55 5.47 11.20
N ARG A 118 4.83 5.12 11.45
CA ARG A 118 5.26 4.67 12.77
C ARG A 118 5.09 5.77 13.81
N ASP A 119 5.51 6.99 13.50
CA ASP A 119 5.47 8.10 14.45
C ASP A 119 4.03 8.52 14.75
N ASN A 120 3.15 8.59 13.75
CA ASN A 120 1.72 8.79 13.96
C ASN A 120 1.11 7.69 14.85
N MET A 121 1.48 6.42 14.66
CA MET A 121 1.02 5.35 15.55
C MET A 121 1.54 5.52 16.99
N ARG A 122 2.79 5.97 17.16
CA ARG A 122 3.37 6.26 18.49
C ARG A 122 2.69 7.44 19.19
N GLU A 123 2.17 8.40 18.45
CA GLU A 123 1.43 9.54 19.00
C GLU A 123 0.00 9.16 19.39
N VAL A 124 -0.65 8.29 18.63
CA VAL A 124 -2.05 7.90 18.86
C VAL A 124 -2.19 6.80 19.92
N LEU A 125 -1.26 5.86 19.98
CA LEU A 125 -1.33 4.70 20.87
C LEU A 125 -0.67 4.98 22.22
N SER A 126 -1.14 4.30 23.27
CA SER A 126 -0.36 4.23 24.52
C SER A 126 0.90 3.39 24.32
N ASP A 127 1.86 3.49 25.24
CA ASP A 127 3.07 2.68 25.20
C ASP A 127 2.74 1.17 25.27
N GLU A 128 1.75 0.77 26.09
CA GLU A 128 1.31 -0.63 26.18
C GLU A 128 0.69 -1.13 24.86
N GLN A 129 -0.14 -0.30 24.21
CA GLN A 129 -0.72 -0.64 22.91
C GLN A 129 0.36 -0.72 21.83
N TRP A 130 1.37 0.16 21.88
CA TRP A 130 2.49 0.10 20.97
C TRP A 130 3.33 -1.17 21.15
N GLU A 131 3.58 -1.60 22.39
CA GLU A 131 4.27 -2.87 22.67
C GLU A 131 3.51 -4.06 22.08
N GLN A 132 2.18 -4.10 22.24
CA GLN A 132 1.34 -5.13 21.60
C GLN A 132 1.45 -5.10 20.08
N VAL A 133 1.54 -3.90 19.47
CA VAL A 133 1.75 -3.78 18.01
C VAL A 133 3.06 -4.45 17.59
N ILE A 134 4.14 -4.23 18.33
CA ILE A 134 5.44 -4.84 18.05
C ILE A 134 5.38 -6.37 18.22
N GLU A 135 4.72 -6.86 19.27
CA GLU A 135 4.54 -8.29 19.51
C GLU A 135 3.78 -8.96 18.35
N TYR A 136 2.63 -8.41 17.97
CA TYR A 136 1.83 -8.93 16.87
C TYR A 136 2.59 -8.87 15.55
N TYR A 137 3.28 -7.77 15.25
CA TYR A 137 4.08 -7.65 14.04
C TYR A 137 5.17 -8.73 13.96
N ASN A 138 5.89 -8.96 15.06
CA ASN A 138 6.92 -10.00 15.13
C ASN A 138 6.33 -11.40 14.99
N GLY A 139 5.13 -11.62 15.53
CA GLY A 139 4.37 -12.86 15.34
C GLY A 139 4.03 -13.13 13.87
N MET A 140 3.71 -12.09 13.09
CA MET A 140 3.42 -12.20 11.65
C MET A 140 4.65 -12.50 10.76
N GLN A 141 5.87 -12.38 11.29
CA GLN A 141 7.09 -12.70 10.53
C GLN A 141 7.56 -14.14 10.68
N LYS A 142 6.93 -14.91 11.58
CA LYS A 142 7.22 -16.34 11.80
C LYS A 142 6.38 -17.19 10.85
#